data_AF-E2Q237-F1
#
_entry.id   AF-E2Q237-F1
#
_cell.length_a   1.000
_cell.length_b   1.000
_cell.length_c   1.000
_cell.angle_alpha   90.00
_cell.angle_beta   90.00
_cell.angle_gamma   90.00
#
_symmetry.space_group_name_H-M   'P 1'
#
loop_
_entity.id
_entity.type
_entity.pdbx_description
1 polymer ?
#
loop_
_entity_poly.entity_id
_entity_poly.type
_entity_poly.pdbx_seq_one_letter_code
_entity_poly.pdbx_strand_id
1 'polypeptide(L)' 'MPAAPPTCPDCAQTMKAGGLVLSGREDDGARTCQALWRCPDRHVWWRWADREDDPLEVCPYPNSSGPDIYG' A
#
# COMPACT_ATOMS: atom_id res chain seq x y z
N MET A 1 6.01 0.45 -17.92
CA MET A 1 5.81 1.88 -17.57
C MET A 1 5.42 1.90 -16.10
N PRO A 2 5.91 2.81 -15.25
CA PRO A 2 5.40 2.85 -13.88
C PRO A 2 3.91 3.16 -13.91
N ALA A 3 3.11 2.37 -13.21
CA ALA A 3 1.67 2.60 -13.08
C ALA A 3 1.40 4.02 -12.55
N ALA A 4 0.35 4.66 -13.07
CA ALA A 4 -0.05 5.98 -12.61
C ALA A 4 -0.31 5.97 -11.09
N PRO A 5 -0.01 7.08 -10.39
CA PRO A 5 -0.34 7.19 -8.98
C PRO A 5 -1.86 7.07 -8.81
N PRO A 6 -2.33 6.20 -7.92
CA PRO A 6 -3.74 6.05 -7.67
C PRO A 6 -4.29 7.31 -6.99
N THR A 7 -5.60 7.43 -7.00
CA THR A 7 -6.32 8.54 -6.39
C THR A 7 -6.93 8.05 -5.08
N CYS A 8 -6.86 8.87 -4.03
CA CYS A 8 -7.42 8.50 -2.74
C CYS A 8 -8.95 8.36 -2.85
N PRO A 9 -9.55 7.23 -2.46
CA PRO A 9 -11.00 7.03 -2.57
C PRO A 9 -11.80 7.97 -1.65
N ASP A 10 -11.19 8.43 -0.56
CA ASP A 10 -11.85 9.30 0.43
C ASP A 10 -11.88 10.79 0.01
N CYS A 11 -10.73 11.34 -0.40
CA CYS A 11 -10.60 12.77 -0.71
C CYS A 11 -10.40 13.08 -2.21
N ALA A 12 -10.41 12.07 -3.08
CA ALA A 12 -10.18 12.18 -4.53
C ALA A 12 -8.86 12.87 -4.93
N GLN A 13 -7.87 12.94 -4.04
CA GLN A 13 -6.58 13.56 -4.31
C GLN A 13 -5.56 12.56 -4.85
N THR A 14 -4.68 13.03 -5.75
CA THR A 14 -3.56 12.23 -6.26
C THR A 14 -2.63 11.83 -5.11
N MET A 15 -2.31 10.55 -5.04
CA MET A 15 -1.47 10.00 -3.98
C MET A 15 0.01 10.00 -4.37
N LYS A 16 0.88 10.02 -3.36
CA LYS A 16 2.32 9.82 -3.54
C LYS A 16 2.72 8.46 -2.96
N ALA A 17 3.65 7.79 -3.65
CA ALA A 17 4.27 6.58 -3.14
C ALA A 17 5.14 6.93 -1.92
N GLY A 18 4.87 6.28 -0.80
CA GLY A 18 5.60 6.43 0.47
C GLY A 18 6.68 5.37 0.70
N GLY A 19 6.65 4.27 -0.05
CA GLY A 19 7.59 3.16 0.07
C GLY A 19 7.03 1.84 -0.46
N LEU A 20 7.85 0.80 -0.41
CA LEU A 20 7.46 -0.59 -0.70
C LEU A 20 7.73 -1.43 0.54
N VAL A 21 6.77 -2.25 0.94
CA VAL A 21 6.90 -3.19 2.06
C VAL A 21 6.69 -4.59 1.53
N LEU A 22 7.59 -5.50 1.89
CA LEU A 22 7.41 -6.92 1.59
C LEU A 22 6.38 -7.49 2.57
N SER A 23 5.29 -8.03 2.04
CA SER A 23 4.21 -8.62 2.85
C SER A 23 3.85 -10.00 2.34
N GLY A 24 3.47 -10.88 3.26
CA GLY A 24 2.82 -12.14 2.91
C GLY A 24 1.39 -11.87 2.50
N ARG A 25 0.97 -12.34 1.33
CA ARG A 25 -0.42 -12.37 0.91
C ARG A 25 -1.01 -13.70 1.35
N GLU A 26 -1.94 -13.68 2.30
CA GLU A 26 -2.58 -14.89 2.83
C GLU A 26 -3.35 -15.68 1.78
N ASP A 27 -3.91 -14.99 0.77
CA ASP A 27 -4.68 -15.59 -0.32
C ASP A 27 -3.87 -16.62 -1.13
N ASP A 28 -2.66 -16.26 -1.56
CA ASP A 28 -1.80 -17.13 -2.39
C ASP A 28 -0.59 -17.71 -1.61
N GLY A 29 -0.42 -17.35 -0.33
CA GLY A 29 0.78 -17.68 0.47
C GLY A 29 2.08 -17.03 -0.04
N ALA A 30 2.01 -16.16 -1.05
CA ALA A 30 3.17 -15.54 -1.67
C ALA A 30 3.66 -14.32 -0.87
N ARG A 31 4.99 -14.13 -0.80
CA ARG A 31 5.58 -12.87 -0.33
C ARG A 31 5.76 -11.94 -1.50
N THR A 32 5.01 -10.84 -1.53
CA THR A 32 5.10 -9.85 -2.59
C THR A 32 5.09 -8.42 -2.03
N CYS A 33 5.53 -7.47 -2.83
CA CYS A 33 5.70 -6.09 -2.39
C CYS A 33 4.35 -5.36 -2.44
N GLN A 34 3.99 -4.70 -1.35
CA GLN A 34 2.92 -3.70 -1.31
C GLN A 34 3.50 -2.30 -1.38
N ALA A 35 2.99 -1.49 -2.29
CA ALA A 35 3.30 -0.08 -2.39
C ALA A 35 2.43 0.70 -1.40
N LEU A 36 3.09 1.50 -0.56
CA LEU A 36 2.45 2.43 0.36
C LEU A 36 2.04 3.68 -0.42
N TRP A 37 0.78 4.06 -0.33
CA TRP A 37 0.25 5.28 -0.94
C TRP A 37 -0.25 6.20 0.16
N ARG A 38 0.16 7.47 0.08
CA ARG A 38 -0.29 8.50 1.01
C ARG A 38 -0.85 9.71 0.26
N CYS A 39 -2.01 10.20 0.69
CA CYS A 39 -2.57 11.44 0.17
C CYS A 39 -2.15 12.66 1.05
N PRO A 40 -2.33 13.89 0.55
CA PRO A 40 -2.06 15.11 1.32
C PRO A 40 -2.88 15.21 2.63
N ASP A 41 -4.09 14.65 2.63
CA ASP A 41 -4.98 14.55 3.79
C ASP A 41 -4.55 13.49 4.82
N ARG A 42 -3.40 12.85 4.58
CA ARG A 42 -2.77 11.82 5.44
C ARG A 42 -3.50 10.48 5.49
N HIS A 43 -4.43 10.20 4.59
CA HIS A 43 -4.91 8.83 4.38
C HIS A 43 -3.82 7.94 3.82
N VAL A 44 -3.78 6.71 4.32
CA VAL A 44 -2.77 5.70 4.01
C VAL A 44 -3.44 4.47 3.44
N TRP A 45 -2.99 4.05 2.28
CA TRP A 45 -3.53 2.91 1.53
C TRP A 45 -2.41 2.03 0.99
N TRP A 46 -2.71 0.76 0.77
CA TRP A 46 -1.80 -0.17 0.10
C TRP A 46 -2.32 -0.57 -1.26
N ARG A 47 -1.39 -0.91 -2.15
CA ARG A 47 -1.68 -1.63 -3.38
C ARG A 47 -0.55 -2.61 -3.64
N TRP A 48 -0.88 -3.82 -4.06
CA TRP A 48 0.14 -4.78 -4.49
C TRP A 48 0.91 -4.25 -5.70
N ALA A 49 2.23 -4.19 -5.61
CA ALA A 49 3.08 -3.67 -6.68
C ALA A 49 3.04 -4.54 -7.95
N ASP A 50 2.70 -5.82 -7.78
CA ASP A 50 2.50 -6.79 -8.87
C ASP A 50 1.08 -6.73 -9.48
N ARG A 51 0.12 -6.08 -8.80
CA ARG A 51 -1.27 -5.94 -9.26
C ARG A 51 -1.69 -4.48 -9.22
N GLU A 52 -1.34 -3.75 -10.28
CA GLU A 52 -1.66 -2.33 -10.41
C GLU A 52 -3.17 -2.05 -10.59
N ASP A 53 -3.92 -3.05 -11.06
CA ASP A 53 -5.38 -3.03 -11.27
C ASP A 53 -6.16 -3.35 -9.97
N ASP A 54 -5.48 -3.90 -8.96
CA ASP A 54 -6.11 -4.25 -7.69
C ASP A 54 -6.55 -2.98 -6.93
N PRO A 55 -7.71 -3.03 -6.26
CA PRO A 55 -8.19 -1.91 -5.46
C PRO A 55 -7.18 -1.51 -4.37
N LEU A 56 -7.26 -0.24 -3.95
CA LEU A 56 -6.52 0.23 -2.79
C LEU A 56 -7.08 -0.44 -1.52
N GLU A 57 -6.22 -1.13 -0.79
CA GLU A 57 -6.56 -1.78 0.46
C GLU A 57 -6.27 -0.84 1.65
N VAL A 58 -7.14 -0.88 2.65
CA VAL A 58 -6.93 -0.12 3.90
C VAL A 58 -5.70 -0.70 4.59
N CYS A 59 -4.78 0.16 5.00
CA CYS A 59 -3.65 -0.25 5.82
C CYS A 59 -4.11 -0.83 7.16
N PRO A 60 -3.92 -2.14 7.44
CA PRO A 60 -4.25 -2.70 8.75
C PRO A 60 -3.31 -2.18 9.85
N TYR A 61 -2.19 -1.55 9.49
CA TYR A 61 -1.22 -0.98 10.42
C TYR A 61 -1.00 0.52 10.20
N PRO A 62 -1.97 1.39 10.55
CA PRO A 62 -1.83 2.84 10.35
C PRO A 62 -0.66 3.47 11.14
N ASN A 63 -0.05 2.74 12.08
CA ASN A 63 1.01 3.25 12.98
C ASN A 63 2.28 2.37 13.07
N SER A 64 2.48 1.37 12.20
CA SER A 64 3.66 0.48 12.31
C SER A 64 4.85 1.00 11.51
N SER A 65 5.40 2.15 11.91
CA SER A 65 6.84 2.37 11.83
C SER A 65 7.46 1.72 13.07
N GLY A 66 7.56 0.40 13.11
CA GLY A 66 8.06 -0.34 14.26
C GLY A 66 8.55 -1.75 13.88
N PRO A 67 9.75 -2.18 14.31
CA PRO A 67 10.39 -3.41 13.85
C PRO A 67 9.97 -4.63 14.68
N ASP A 68 8.92 -5.35 14.28
CA ASP A 68 8.57 -6.61 14.96
C ASP A 68 8.05 -7.68 14.00
N ILE A 69 8.73 -7.87 12.86
CA ILE A 69 8.41 -8.95 11.90
C ILE A 69 9.48 -10.06 11.84
N TYR A 70 10.14 -10.34 12.97
CA TYR A 70 10.88 -11.59 13.16
C TYR A 70 10.57 -12.16 14.54
N GLY A 71 9.46 -12.88 14.62
CA GLY A 71 9.26 -13.96 15.60
C GLY A 71 9.74 -15.27 15.00
#